data_AF-A0A0G1QWV6-F1
#
_entry.id   AF-A0A0G1QWV6-F1
#
_cell.length_a   1.000
_cell.length_b   1.000
_cell.length_c   1.000
_cell.angle_alpha   90.00
_cell.angle_beta   90.00
_cell.angle_gamma   90.00
#
_symmetry.space_group_name_H-M   'P 1'
#
loop_
_entity.id
_entity.type
_entity.pdbx_description
1 polymer ?
#
loop_
_entity_poly.entity_id
_entity_poly.type
_entity_poly.pdbx_seq_one_letter_code
_entity_poly.pdbx_strand_id
1 'polypeptide(L)'
;MHKERFKRHGYFELKRERGEHGLEKLPHEIDKFIIENCKTMIDHEIANKLLELGYSGANAWNVRYRRRKLGIKKYLYGEVLKHKAWVRAQAIKSYGNKCELCDYTMAIDTHHIIPKYQGGPHKIDNLMVMCPNCHALVTRNYIKVSNRKDIPKIRLKIKGKLKTFYPS
;
A
#
# COMPACT_ATOMS: atom_id res chain seq x y z
N MET A 1 7.55 19.90 0.59
CA MET A 1 6.45 18.91 0.40
C MET A 1 5.10 19.39 0.97
N HIS A 2 4.71 20.68 0.81
CA HIS A 2 3.49 21.21 1.46
C HIS A 2 2.66 22.20 0.61
N LYS A 3 3.26 22.97 -0.31
CA LYS A 3 2.50 23.90 -1.19
C LYS A 3 1.55 23.19 -2.15
N GLU A 4 2.02 22.14 -2.84
CA GLU A 4 1.18 21.34 -3.74
C GLU A 4 0.06 20.59 -3.01
N ARG A 5 0.25 20.27 -1.72
CA ARG A 5 -0.76 19.63 -0.88
C ARG A 5 -1.81 20.62 -0.38
N PHE A 6 -1.40 21.84 -0.05
CA PHE A 6 -2.30 22.95 0.26
C PHE A 6 -3.14 23.37 -0.95
N LYS A 7 -2.54 23.49 -2.15
CA LYS A 7 -3.29 23.74 -3.40
C LYS A 7 -4.38 22.70 -3.67
N ARG A 8 -4.15 21.42 -3.31
CA ARG A 8 -5.13 20.33 -3.52
C ARG A 8 -6.29 20.31 -2.54
N HIS A 9 -6.15 20.88 -1.34
CA HIS A 9 -7.09 20.67 -0.24
C HIS A 9 -7.66 21.97 0.37
N GLY A 10 -7.21 23.14 -0.08
CA GLY A 10 -7.56 24.42 0.54
C GLY A 10 -7.90 25.52 -0.46
N TYR A 11 -9.01 25.37 -1.19
CA TYR A 11 -9.68 26.49 -1.84
C TYR A 11 -11.18 26.35 -1.60
N PHE A 12 -11.74 27.19 -0.73
CA PHE A 12 -13.19 27.38 -0.64
C PHE A 12 -13.73 28.15 -1.86
N GLU A 13 -12.87 28.92 -2.56
CA GLU A 13 -13.23 29.79 -3.69
C GLU A 13 -13.17 29.10 -5.07
N LEU A 14 -12.64 27.87 -5.17
CA LEU A 14 -12.66 27.06 -6.42
C LEU A 14 -13.78 26.01 -6.43
N LYS A 15 -14.74 26.09 -5.50
CA LYS A 15 -16.00 25.38 -5.70
C LYS A 15 -16.62 25.99 -6.95
N ARG A 16 -16.81 25.18 -7.99
CA ARG A 16 -17.65 25.52 -9.16
C ARG A 16 -18.89 26.23 -8.62
N GLU A 17 -19.39 27.28 -9.28
CA GLU A 17 -20.45 28.18 -8.77
C GLU A 17 -21.67 27.48 -8.13
N ARG A 18 -21.89 26.18 -8.41
CA ARG A 18 -22.95 25.33 -7.81
C ARG A 18 -22.55 24.48 -6.59
N GLY A 19 -21.35 24.61 -6.04
CA GLY A 19 -20.92 23.84 -4.85
C GLY A 19 -20.69 22.34 -5.06
N GLU A 20 -20.91 21.81 -6.27
CA GLU A 20 -20.79 20.40 -6.62
C GLU A 20 -19.32 19.99 -6.86
N HIS A 21 -18.87 18.93 -6.20
CA HIS A 21 -17.52 18.39 -6.40
C HIS A 21 -17.41 17.77 -7.81
N GLY A 22 -16.26 17.91 -8.50
CA GLY A 22 -16.11 17.42 -9.88
C GLY A 22 -16.28 15.90 -10.08
N LEU A 23 -16.30 15.11 -9.00
CA LEU A 23 -16.58 13.67 -8.97
C LEU A 23 -18.04 13.34 -8.58
N GLU A 24 -18.86 14.36 -8.31
CA GLU A 24 -20.26 14.28 -7.90
C GLU A 24 -21.22 14.37 -9.11
N LYS A 25 -20.74 13.94 -10.28
CA LYS A 25 -21.49 14.00 -11.55
C LYS A 25 -22.59 12.94 -11.66
N LEU A 26 -22.64 12.00 -10.73
CA LEU A 26 -23.60 10.90 -10.76
C LEU A 26 -24.83 11.21 -9.90
N PRO A 27 -26.05 10.87 -10.34
CA PRO A 27 -27.28 11.01 -9.57
C PRO A 27 -27.20 10.36 -8.19
N HIS A 28 -27.85 10.92 -7.16
CA HIS A 28 -27.85 10.36 -5.81
C HIS A 28 -28.62 9.03 -5.66
N GLU A 29 -29.53 8.72 -6.59
CA GLU A 29 -30.26 7.44 -6.62
C GLU A 29 -29.32 6.22 -6.66
N ILE A 30 -28.10 6.38 -7.21
CA ILE A 30 -27.12 5.29 -7.26
C ILE A 30 -26.55 4.97 -5.87
N ASP A 31 -26.70 5.86 -4.89
CA ASP A 31 -26.12 5.67 -3.55
C ASP A 31 -26.69 4.40 -2.91
N LYS A 32 -27.98 4.11 -3.12
CA LYS A 32 -28.62 2.86 -2.67
C LYS A 32 -27.97 1.63 -3.32
N PHE A 33 -27.77 1.67 -4.63
CA PHE A 33 -27.08 0.62 -5.38
C PHE A 33 -25.65 0.40 -4.87
N ILE A 34 -24.92 1.48 -4.60
CA ILE A 34 -23.56 1.40 -4.06
C ILE A 34 -23.58 0.76 -2.67
N ILE A 35 -24.48 1.16 -1.77
CA ILE A 35 -24.59 0.60 -0.41
C ILE A 35 -24.84 -0.91 -0.45
N GLU A 36 -25.78 -1.36 -1.28
CA GLU A 36 -26.14 -2.77 -1.40
C GLU A 36 -24.99 -3.62 -1.97
N ASN A 37 -24.28 -3.12 -2.98
CA ASN A 37 -23.25 -3.87 -3.69
C ASN A 37 -21.83 -3.69 -3.13
N CYS A 38 -21.58 -2.69 -2.27
CA CYS A 38 -20.25 -2.42 -1.71
C CYS A 38 -19.70 -3.52 -0.78
N LYS A 39 -20.56 -4.47 -0.37
CA LYS A 39 -20.26 -5.64 0.47
C LYS A 39 -19.84 -6.88 -0.31
N THR A 40 -20.01 -6.88 -1.63
CA THR A 40 -19.67 -8.02 -2.49
C THR A 40 -18.80 -7.62 -3.68
N MET A 41 -18.80 -6.36 -4.08
CA MET A 41 -18.16 -5.89 -5.32
C MET A 41 -17.11 -4.80 -5.07
N ILE A 42 -16.04 -4.85 -5.86
CA ILE A 42 -14.98 -3.83 -5.84
C ILE A 42 -15.40 -2.57 -6.60
N ASP A 43 -14.71 -1.45 -6.36
CA ASP A 43 -15.08 -0.14 -6.94
C ASP A 43 -15.21 -0.17 -8.49
N HIS A 44 -14.38 -0.97 -9.17
CA HIS A 44 -14.43 -1.12 -10.63
C HIS A 44 -15.62 -1.97 -11.10
N GLU A 45 -15.97 -3.03 -10.37
CA GLU A 45 -17.13 -3.87 -10.69
C GLU A 45 -18.43 -3.09 -10.53
N ILE A 46 -18.55 -2.31 -9.44
CA ILE A 46 -19.68 -1.41 -9.22
C ILE A 46 -19.76 -0.37 -10.34
N ALA A 47 -18.63 0.21 -10.75
CA ALA A 47 -18.60 1.17 -11.85
C ALA A 47 -19.06 0.55 -13.18
N ASN A 48 -18.61 -0.66 -13.50
CA ASN A 48 -19.03 -1.38 -14.71
C ASN A 48 -20.54 -1.65 -14.70
N LYS A 49 -21.09 -2.11 -13.58
CA LYS A 49 -22.54 -2.31 -13.47
C LYS A 49 -23.33 -1.03 -13.61
N LEU A 50 -22.83 0.09 -13.06
CA LEU A 50 -23.46 1.39 -13.26
C LEU A 50 -23.43 1.81 -14.73
N LEU A 51 -22.36 1.50 -15.47
CA LEU A 51 -22.32 1.70 -16.92
C LEU A 51 -23.36 0.85 -17.65
N GLU A 52 -23.51 -0.44 -17.27
CA GLU A 52 -24.54 -1.35 -17.81
C GLU A 52 -25.97 -0.84 -17.53
N LEU A 53 -26.18 -0.20 -16.38
CA LEU A 53 -27.46 0.43 -16.01
C LEU A 53 -27.72 1.79 -16.69
N GLY A 54 -26.82 2.25 -17.56
CA GLY A 54 -26.98 3.49 -18.34
C GLY A 54 -26.32 4.73 -17.76
N TYR A 55 -25.59 4.63 -16.64
CA TYR A 55 -24.88 5.76 -16.05
C TYR A 55 -23.51 5.96 -16.72
N SER A 56 -23.50 6.56 -17.91
CA SER A 56 -22.31 6.77 -18.76
C SER A 56 -21.12 7.51 -18.09
N GLY A 57 -21.39 8.30 -17.05
CA GLY A 57 -20.37 8.99 -16.25
C GLY A 57 -19.73 8.15 -15.14
N ALA A 58 -20.13 6.87 -15.00
CA ALA A 58 -19.67 6.01 -13.94
C ALA A 58 -18.23 5.53 -14.16
N ASN A 59 -17.39 5.74 -13.15
CA ASN A 59 -16.03 5.22 -13.12
C ASN A 59 -15.65 4.89 -11.67
N ALA A 60 -14.58 4.13 -11.50
CA ALA A 60 -14.13 3.69 -10.17
C ALA A 60 -13.82 4.85 -9.22
N TRP A 61 -13.38 6.02 -9.75
CA TRP A 61 -13.11 7.20 -8.93
C TRP A 61 -14.38 7.84 -8.38
N ASN A 62 -15.45 7.91 -9.18
CA ASN A 62 -16.75 8.42 -8.76
C ASN A 62 -17.37 7.50 -7.69
N VAL A 63 -17.35 6.18 -7.91
CA VAL A 63 -17.82 5.19 -6.92
C VAL A 63 -17.04 5.28 -5.62
N ARG A 64 -15.70 5.32 -5.69
CA ARG A 64 -14.83 5.47 -4.52
C ARG A 64 -15.04 6.79 -3.79
N TYR A 65 -15.37 7.86 -4.51
CA TYR A 65 -15.73 9.14 -3.92
C TYR A 65 -17.06 9.03 -3.16
N ARG A 66 -18.11 8.49 -3.79
CA ARG A 66 -19.43 8.27 -3.19
C ARG A 66 -19.36 7.37 -1.95
N ARG A 67 -18.66 6.23 -2.01
CA ARG A 67 -18.44 5.34 -0.85
C ARG A 67 -17.85 6.08 0.36
N ARG A 68 -16.85 6.93 0.13
CA ARG A 68 -16.25 7.74 1.21
C ARG A 68 -17.22 8.74 1.81
N LYS A 69 -18.04 9.38 0.98
CA LYS A 69 -19.09 10.31 1.44
C LYS A 69 -20.18 9.62 2.25
N LEU A 70 -20.57 8.41 1.83
CA LEU A 70 -21.55 7.57 2.51
C LEU A 70 -21.00 6.88 3.78
N GLY A 71 -19.75 7.15 4.17
CA GLY A 71 -19.12 6.51 5.34
C GLY A 71 -18.85 5.01 5.17
N ILE A 72 -18.99 4.47 3.96
CA ILE A 72 -18.74 3.06 3.66
C ILE A 72 -17.24 2.81 3.82
N LYS A 73 -16.87 1.85 4.69
CA LYS A 73 -15.48 1.47 4.88
C LYS A 73 -14.86 1.11 3.54
N LYS A 74 -13.66 1.66 3.29
CA LYS A 74 -12.95 1.58 2.00
C LYS A 74 -12.65 0.15 1.55
N TYR A 75 -12.68 -0.83 2.44
CA TYR A 75 -12.26 -2.20 2.13
C TYR A 75 -13.31 -3.21 2.58
N LEU A 76 -13.66 -4.09 1.65
CA LEU A 76 -14.33 -5.36 1.93
C LEU A 76 -13.44 -6.24 2.79
N TYR A 77 -14.01 -7.05 3.69
CA TYR A 77 -13.25 -7.97 4.55
C TYR A 77 -12.25 -8.84 3.76
N GLY A 78 -12.61 -9.26 2.54
CA GLY A 78 -11.71 -9.99 1.61
C GLY A 78 -10.65 -9.13 0.90
N GLU A 79 -10.89 -7.83 0.69
CA GLU A 79 -9.88 -6.90 0.16
C GLU A 79 -8.86 -6.45 1.20
N VAL A 80 -9.22 -6.50 2.50
CA VAL A 80 -8.27 -6.26 3.60
C VAL A 80 -7.08 -7.22 3.49
N LEU A 81 -7.32 -8.49 3.14
CA LEU A 81 -6.26 -9.49 2.89
C LEU A 81 -5.32 -9.10 1.73
N LYS A 82 -5.82 -8.34 0.74
CA LYS A 82 -5.02 -7.84 -0.38
C LYS A 82 -4.37 -6.49 -0.09
N HIS A 83 -4.68 -5.86 1.05
CA HIS A 83 -4.21 -4.52 1.34
C HIS A 83 -2.72 -4.52 1.71
N LYS A 84 -1.96 -3.58 1.12
CA LYS A 84 -0.51 -3.47 1.34
C LYS A 84 -0.12 -3.37 2.82
N ALA A 85 -0.95 -2.75 3.65
CA ALA A 85 -0.69 -2.67 5.08
C ALA A 85 -0.87 -4.03 5.78
N TRP A 86 -1.89 -4.79 5.38
CA TRP A 86 -2.14 -6.13 5.92
C TRP A 86 -1.04 -7.11 5.52
N VAL A 87 -0.64 -7.12 4.24
CA VAL A 87 0.45 -8.00 3.76
C VAL A 87 1.76 -7.72 4.51
N ARG A 88 2.05 -6.45 4.81
CA ARG A 88 3.22 -6.08 5.62
C ARG A 88 3.10 -6.54 7.07
N ALA A 89 1.94 -6.33 7.69
CA ALA A 89 1.68 -6.80 9.04
C ALA A 89 1.79 -8.33 9.15
N GLN A 90 1.31 -9.07 8.14
CA GLN A 90 1.47 -10.52 8.08
C GLN A 90 2.94 -10.92 7.91
N ALA A 91 3.72 -10.24 7.07
CA ALA A 91 5.14 -10.53 6.95
C ALA A 91 5.89 -10.36 8.30
N ILE A 92 5.61 -9.29 9.05
CA ILE A 92 6.16 -9.09 10.40
C ILE A 92 5.68 -10.18 11.37
N LYS A 93 4.40 -10.59 11.28
CA LYS A 93 3.86 -11.68 12.10
C LYS A 93 4.52 -13.03 11.78
N SER A 94 4.77 -13.33 10.51
CA SER A 94 5.33 -14.59 10.04
C SER A 94 6.84 -14.72 10.30
N TYR A 95 7.60 -13.65 10.07
CA TYR A 95 9.07 -13.66 10.20
C TYR A 95 9.57 -13.07 11.53
N GLY A 96 8.66 -12.52 12.34
CA GLY A 96 8.97 -11.91 13.63
C GLY A 96 9.35 -10.43 13.54
N ASN A 97 9.72 -9.88 14.69
CA ASN A 97 10.08 -8.47 14.87
C ASN A 97 11.60 -8.25 14.96
N LYS A 98 12.40 -9.13 14.35
CA LYS A 98 13.86 -9.00 14.31
C LYS A 98 14.32 -8.82 12.88
N CYS A 99 15.31 -7.96 12.68
CA CYS A 99 15.94 -7.76 11.39
C CYS A 99 16.58 -9.07 10.94
N GLU A 100 16.16 -9.58 9.78
CA GLU A 100 16.68 -10.84 9.24
C GLU A 100 18.18 -10.77 8.91
N LEU A 101 18.77 -9.58 8.76
CA LEU A 101 20.18 -9.39 8.43
C LEU A 101 21.11 -9.12 9.63
N CYS A 102 20.62 -8.50 10.71
CA CYS A 102 21.47 -8.09 11.83
C CYS A 102 20.87 -8.28 13.23
N ASP A 103 19.69 -8.89 13.34
CA ASP A 103 18.97 -9.17 14.60
C ASP A 103 18.46 -7.98 15.41
N TYR A 104 18.64 -6.74 14.93
CA TYR A 104 18.05 -5.55 15.52
C TYR A 104 16.52 -5.67 15.66
N THR A 105 15.91 -5.13 16.72
CA THR A 105 14.49 -5.39 17.05
C THR A 105 13.61 -4.16 17.28
N MET A 106 14.17 -2.98 17.52
CA MET A 106 13.37 -1.83 18.00
C MET A 106 12.54 -1.16 16.90
N ALA A 107 13.12 -1.03 15.69
CA ALA A 107 12.48 -0.39 14.55
C ALA A 107 12.65 -1.28 13.33
N ILE A 108 11.53 -1.71 12.77
CA ILE A 108 11.49 -2.79 11.78
C ILE A 108 10.47 -2.45 10.70
N ASP A 109 10.91 -2.61 9.46
CA ASP A 109 10.13 -2.41 8.25
C ASP A 109 10.23 -3.63 7.34
N THR A 110 9.29 -3.72 6.39
CA THR A 110 9.29 -4.77 5.38
C THR A 110 9.92 -4.28 4.07
N HIS A 111 10.76 -5.10 3.45
CA HIS A 111 11.38 -4.87 2.16
C HIS A 111 11.01 -5.94 1.15
N HIS A 112 10.95 -5.59 -0.14
CA HIS A 112 10.78 -6.57 -1.22
C HIS A 112 12.13 -7.20 -1.57
N ILE A 113 12.26 -8.53 -1.48
CA ILE A 113 13.47 -9.26 -1.89
C ILE A 113 13.71 -9.03 -3.39
N ILE A 114 12.71 -9.34 -4.22
CA ILE A 114 12.67 -8.93 -5.61
C ILE A 114 11.97 -7.57 -5.66
N PRO A 115 12.66 -6.47 -6.04
CA PRO A 115 12.07 -5.15 -6.08
C PRO A 115 10.88 -5.04 -7.03
N LYS A 116 9.93 -4.14 -6.71
CA LYS A 116 8.73 -3.95 -7.56
C LYS A 116 9.04 -3.50 -8.97
N TYR A 117 10.05 -2.67 -9.17
CA TYR A 117 10.45 -2.20 -10.50
C TYR A 117 11.04 -3.33 -11.37
N GLN A 118 11.44 -4.45 -10.75
CA GLN A 118 11.88 -5.67 -11.44
C GLN A 118 10.74 -6.72 -11.54
N GLY A 119 9.49 -6.33 -11.32
CA GLY A 119 8.33 -7.23 -11.38
C GLY A 119 8.10 -8.06 -10.10
N GLY A 120 8.77 -7.75 -9.00
CA GLY A 120 8.62 -8.49 -7.75
C GLY A 120 7.20 -8.44 -7.17
N PRO A 121 6.60 -9.59 -6.82
CA PRO A 121 5.22 -9.65 -6.34
C PRO A 121 5.08 -9.05 -4.93
N HIS A 122 3.94 -8.43 -4.64
CA HIS A 122 3.62 -7.92 -3.29
C HIS A 122 2.98 -9.01 -2.42
N LYS A 123 3.71 -10.11 -2.21
CA LYS A 123 3.30 -11.28 -1.40
C LYS A 123 4.22 -11.45 -0.19
N ILE A 124 3.76 -12.15 0.84
CA ILE A 124 4.50 -12.39 2.09
C ILE A 124 5.85 -13.07 1.81
N ASP A 125 5.90 -14.02 0.89
CA ASP A 125 7.13 -14.78 0.57
C ASP A 125 8.24 -13.92 -0.05
N ASN A 126 7.85 -12.86 -0.77
CA ASN A 126 8.77 -11.89 -1.38
C ASN A 126 9.05 -10.69 -0.45
N LEU A 127 8.49 -10.67 0.76
CA LEU A 127 8.80 -9.67 1.77
C LEU A 127 9.82 -10.23 2.75
N MET A 128 10.72 -9.36 3.22
CA MET A 128 11.62 -9.63 4.33
C MET A 128 11.58 -8.51 5.36
N VAL A 129 11.91 -8.84 6.59
CA VAL A 129 11.85 -7.96 7.76
C VAL A 129 13.23 -7.38 8.04
N MET A 130 13.37 -6.05 8.04
CA MET A 130 14.66 -5.36 8.16
C MET A 130 14.59 -4.11 9.04
N CYS A 131 15.71 -3.78 9.68
CA CYS A 131 15.88 -2.48 10.33
C CYS A 131 16.17 -1.36 9.31
N PRO A 132 16.00 -0.07 9.68
CA PRO A 132 16.26 1.06 8.79
C PRO A 132 17.66 1.06 8.16
N ASN A 133 18.69 0.64 8.92
CA ASN A 133 20.08 0.60 8.45
C ASN A 133 20.28 -0.47 7.37
N CYS A 134 19.84 -1.70 7.63
CA CYS A 134 19.92 -2.79 6.64
C CYS A 134 19.06 -2.48 5.41
N HIS A 135 17.87 -1.90 5.62
CA HIS A 135 17.00 -1.44 4.55
C HIS A 135 17.68 -0.43 3.63
N ALA A 136 18.36 0.55 4.22
CA ALA A 136 19.17 1.54 3.50
C ALA A 136 20.31 0.90 2.70
N LEU A 137 21.03 -0.07 3.27
CA LEU A 137 22.14 -0.75 2.60
C LEU A 137 21.67 -1.55 1.37
N VAL A 138 20.53 -2.23 1.48
CA VAL A 138 19.93 -2.97 0.36
C VAL A 138 19.39 -2.03 -0.71
N THR A 139 18.66 -0.98 -0.30
CA THR A 139 18.10 0.02 -1.23
C THR A 139 19.18 0.73 -2.04
N ARG A 140 20.33 1.02 -1.41
CA ARG A 140 21.50 1.64 -2.07
C ARG A 140 22.44 0.64 -2.73
N ASN A 141 22.05 -0.64 -2.81
CA ASN A 141 22.79 -1.69 -3.52
C ASN A 141 24.18 -2.02 -2.93
N TYR A 142 24.46 -1.64 -1.67
CA TYR A 142 25.67 -2.08 -0.94
C TYR A 142 25.59 -3.55 -0.55
N ILE A 143 24.37 -4.06 -0.39
CA ILE A 143 24.05 -5.47 -0.11
C ILE A 143 22.96 -5.88 -1.09
N LYS A 144 23.18 -6.99 -1.81
CA LYS A 144 22.17 -7.56 -2.71
C LYS A 144 21.54 -8.79 -2.06
N VAL A 145 20.21 -8.82 -2.05
CA VAL A 145 19.42 -9.97 -1.61
C VAL A 145 18.57 -10.40 -2.80
N SER A 146 18.96 -11.48 -3.47
CA SER A 146 18.23 -12.04 -4.61
C SER A 146 17.18 -13.05 -4.18
N ASN A 147 17.50 -13.86 -3.18
CA ASN A 147 16.63 -14.90 -2.66
C ASN A 147 16.67 -14.91 -1.13
N ARG A 148 15.55 -15.31 -0.51
CA ARG A 148 15.45 -15.54 0.94
C ARG A 148 16.49 -16.55 1.44
N LYS A 149 16.84 -17.55 0.61
CA LYS A 149 17.90 -18.55 0.91
C LYS A 149 19.29 -17.93 1.09
N ASP A 150 19.53 -16.73 0.54
CA ASP A 150 20.84 -16.07 0.63
C ASP A 150 21.06 -15.36 1.97
N ILE A 151 19.98 -15.15 2.75
CA ILE A 151 20.01 -14.38 4.00
C ILE A 151 21.08 -14.86 4.98
N PRO A 152 21.23 -16.17 5.29
CA PRO A 152 22.26 -16.64 6.22
C PRO A 152 23.69 -16.28 5.77
N LYS A 153 23.98 -16.41 4.47
CA LYS A 153 25.29 -16.06 3.90
C LYS A 153 25.56 -14.56 4.00
N ILE A 154 24.54 -13.74 3.75
CA ILE A 154 24.65 -12.28 3.84
C ILE A 154 24.87 -11.84 5.29
N ARG A 155 24.17 -12.45 6.25
CA ARG A 155 24.37 -12.20 7.69
C ARG A 155 25.82 -12.41 8.12
N LEU A 156 26.44 -13.52 7.68
CA LEU A 156 27.85 -13.80 7.96
C LEU A 156 28.77 -12.71 7.41
N LYS A 157 28.51 -12.23 6.18
CA LYS A 157 29.28 -11.15 5.56
C LYS A 157 29.15 -9.83 6.31
N ILE A 158 27.95 -9.48 6.78
CA ILE A 158 27.71 -8.27 7.59
C ILE A 158 28.44 -8.37 8.93
N LYS A 159 28.32 -9.50 9.64
CA LYS A 159 29.01 -9.73 10.92
C LYS A 159 30.54 -9.66 10.76
N GLY A 160 31.07 -10.24 9.69
CA GLY A 160 32.50 -10.15 9.37
C GLY A 160 32.96 -8.70 9.19
N LYS A 161 32.22 -7.88 8.43
CA LYS A 161 32.55 -6.46 8.26
C LYS A 161 32.43 -5.66 9.56
N LEU A 162 31.43 -5.92 10.39
CA LEU A 162 31.29 -5.23 11.68
C LEU A 162 32.49 -5.51 12.61
N LYS A 163 32.96 -6.77 12.65
CA LYS A 163 34.17 -7.13 13.42
C LYS A 163 35.43 -6.41 12.94
N THR A 164 35.54 -6.12 11.65
CA THR A 164 36.72 -5.37 11.13
C THR A 164 36.71 -3.89 11.50
N PHE A 165 35.54 -3.27 11.70
CA PHE A 165 35.44 -1.85 12.08
C PHE A 165 35.58 -1.63 13.59
N TYR A 166 35.22 -2.64 14.40
CA TYR A 166 35.36 -2.62 15.85
C TYR A 166 36.13 -3.88 16.28
N PRO A 167 37.46 -3.92 16.04
CA PRO A 167 38.30 -4.95 16.61
C PRO A 167 38.14 -4.90 18.14
N SER A 168 37.88 -6.05 18.72
CA SER A 168 37.70 -6.23 20.17
C SER A 168 38.96 -5.87 20.93
#